data_AF-A0A9Q0WIL7-F1
#
_entry.id   AF-A0A9Q0WIL7-F1
#
_cell.length_a   1.000
_cell.length_b   1.000
_cell.length_c   1.000
_cell.angle_alpha   90.00
_cell.angle_beta   90.00
_cell.angle_gamma   90.00
#
_symmetry.space_group_name_H-M   'P 1'
#
loop_
_entity.id
_entity.type
_entity.pdbx_description
1 polymer ?
#
loop_
_entity_poly.entity_id
_entity_poly.type
_entity_poly.pdbx_seq_one_letter_code
_entity_poly.pdbx_strand_id
1 'polypeptide(L)'
;MIILSFPNLGFSQNLFLIIIAASAALAGVAAACSDGQCRLLDECSSNQDCEAGLYCFSCPPGFPGSRCVRSTVTNQFKLLNNSLPFNKYAFLTTHNAYAIDGYPSHTRVPRITFTNQEDSIMDQLNNGVRGLMLDTYDFRGDVWLCHSFKGHCHDYTAFGPAIDTLKEVEAFLSAHPAEIVTIILEDYVRAPNGLTRVFTDAGLMKYWFPVTNMPENGQDWPLVNDMVQNNHRLLVFTSIQSKEASEGIAYQWNYMVENRCKKYKQS
;
A
#
# COMPACT_ATOMS: atom_id res chain seq x y z
N MET A 1 -84.20 6.38 -3.24
CA MET A 1 -84.76 7.72 -2.93
C MET A 1 -84.12 8.15 -1.62
N ILE A 2 -83.35 9.23 -1.43
CA ILE A 2 -82.96 10.48 -2.13
C ILE A 2 -81.66 10.88 -1.38
N ILE A 3 -80.47 10.93 -2.00
CA ILE A 3 -79.75 12.11 -2.54
C ILE A 3 -79.57 13.30 -1.57
N LEU A 4 -78.29 13.49 -1.17
CA LEU A 4 -77.52 14.73 -0.81
C LEU A 4 -78.01 15.61 0.36
N SER A 5 -77.15 16.19 1.20
CA SER A 5 -76.07 17.11 0.83
C SER A 5 -75.01 17.31 1.93
N PHE A 6 -73.76 17.60 1.53
CA PHE A 6 -72.63 18.00 2.37
C PHE A 6 -72.69 19.49 2.75
N PRO A 7 -72.07 19.89 3.89
CA PRO A 7 -71.45 21.19 4.02
C PRO A 7 -69.92 21.09 3.96
N ASN A 8 -69.34 21.98 3.15
CA ASN A 8 -67.92 22.31 3.10
C ASN A 8 -67.39 22.71 4.49
N LEU A 9 -66.29 22.11 4.93
CA LEU A 9 -65.35 22.77 5.84
C LEU A 9 -64.02 22.92 5.12
N GLY A 10 -63.69 24.17 4.82
CA GLY A 10 -62.46 24.57 4.16
C GLY A 10 -61.24 24.23 5.01
N PHE A 11 -60.33 23.46 4.42
CA PHE A 11 -58.93 23.48 4.84
C PHE A 11 -58.38 24.86 4.48
N SER A 12 -58.06 25.67 5.48
CA SER A 12 -57.38 26.95 5.29
C SER A 12 -56.09 26.71 4.50
N GLN A 13 -55.90 27.43 3.39
CA GLN A 13 -54.64 27.45 2.62
C GLN A 13 -53.41 27.67 3.52
N ASN A 14 -53.59 28.36 4.65
CA ASN A 14 -52.53 28.59 5.62
C ASN A 14 -52.06 27.30 6.31
N LEU A 15 -52.92 26.31 6.53
CA LEU A 15 -52.54 25.07 7.21
C LEU A 15 -51.69 24.16 6.30
N PHE A 16 -51.96 24.15 5.00
CA PHE A 16 -51.15 23.43 4.01
C PHE A 16 -49.78 24.09 3.80
N LEU A 17 -49.73 25.43 3.78
CA LEU A 17 -48.49 26.19 3.72
C LEU A 17 -47.62 26.01 4.97
N ILE A 18 -48.23 25.92 6.16
CA ILE A 18 -47.52 25.65 7.42
C ILE A 18 -46.92 24.24 7.43
N ILE A 19 -47.61 23.23 6.88
CA ILE A 19 -47.07 21.86 6.80
C ILE A 19 -45.93 21.76 5.78
N ILE A 20 -46.00 22.46 4.64
CA ILE A 20 -44.89 22.54 3.66
C ILE A 20 -43.69 23.31 4.25
N ALA A 21 -43.93 24.41 4.98
CA ALA A 21 -42.87 25.16 5.64
C ALA A 21 -42.23 24.35 6.80
N ALA A 22 -43.02 23.57 7.55
CA ALA A 22 -42.53 22.74 8.63
C ALA A 22 -41.77 21.48 8.14
N SER A 23 -42.15 20.93 6.98
CA SER A 23 -41.41 19.82 6.35
C SER A 23 -40.14 20.30 5.63
N ALA A 24 -40.11 21.55 5.14
CA ALA A 24 -38.87 22.17 4.64
C ALA A 24 -37.88 22.54 5.76
N ALA A 25 -38.35 22.71 7.01
CA ALA A 25 -37.50 23.07 8.15
C ALA A 25 -36.82 21.87 8.84
N LEU A 26 -37.14 20.64 8.46
CA LEU A 26 -36.57 19.41 9.05
C LEU A 26 -35.63 18.64 8.11
N ALA A 27 -35.42 19.13 6.88
CA ALA A 27 -34.25 18.74 6.11
C ALA A 27 -33.08 19.60 6.61
N GLY A 28 -32.46 19.17 7.72
CA GLY A 28 -31.11 19.59 8.02
C GLY A 28 -30.24 19.16 6.85
N VAL A 29 -30.02 20.05 5.89
CA VAL A 29 -28.96 19.88 4.90
C VAL A 29 -27.71 19.87 5.78
N ALA A 30 -27.12 18.68 5.99
CA ALA A 30 -25.77 18.64 6.52
C ALA A 30 -24.97 19.53 5.58
N ALA A 31 -24.52 20.68 6.08
CA ALA A 31 -23.71 21.58 5.27
C ALA A 31 -22.52 20.76 4.82
N ALA A 32 -22.41 20.54 3.51
CA ALA A 32 -21.19 19.95 2.96
C ALA A 32 -20.04 20.84 3.43
N CYS A 33 -19.06 20.23 4.08
CA CYS A 33 -17.87 20.92 4.50
C CYS A 33 -17.17 21.54 3.28
N SER A 34 -16.51 22.68 3.48
CA SER A 34 -15.72 23.36 2.45
C SER A 34 -14.59 24.15 3.12
N ASP A 35 -13.70 24.73 2.32
CA ASP A 35 -12.68 25.69 2.78
C ASP A 35 -11.80 25.17 3.93
N GLY A 36 -11.36 23.92 3.80
CA GLY A 36 -10.43 23.26 4.71
C GLY A 36 -11.07 22.71 5.98
N GLN A 37 -12.39 22.51 5.99
CA GLN A 37 -13.13 21.98 7.15
C GLN A 37 -13.58 20.52 6.98
N CYS A 38 -13.38 19.93 5.80
CA CYS A 38 -13.74 18.53 5.57
C CYS A 38 -12.78 17.59 6.27
N ARG A 39 -13.33 16.74 7.13
CA ARG A 39 -12.60 15.73 7.90
C ARG A 39 -12.36 14.47 7.07
N LEU A 40 -11.58 13.57 7.64
CA LEU A 40 -11.32 12.26 7.05
C LEU A 40 -12.63 11.53 6.70
N LEU A 41 -12.75 11.10 5.44
CA LEU A 41 -13.91 10.45 4.80
C LEU A 41 -15.11 11.35 4.47
N ASP A 42 -15.06 12.65 4.81
CA ASP A 42 -16.06 13.60 4.32
C ASP A 42 -15.95 13.76 2.80
N GLU A 43 -17.07 14.05 2.15
CA GLU A 43 -17.11 14.31 0.71
C GLU A 43 -16.41 15.62 0.37
N CYS A 44 -15.72 15.65 -0.77
CA CYS A 44 -14.98 16.82 -1.23
C CYS A 44 -15.08 16.95 -2.75
N SER A 45 -14.85 18.16 -3.26
CA SER A 45 -14.74 18.44 -4.69
C SER A 45 -13.31 18.80 -5.09
N SER A 46 -12.52 19.34 -4.16
CA SER A 46 -11.13 19.73 -4.37
C SER A 46 -10.28 19.56 -3.12
N ASN A 47 -8.95 19.56 -3.26
CA ASN A 47 -8.03 19.49 -2.11
C ASN A 47 -8.24 20.63 -1.10
N GLN A 48 -8.79 21.77 -1.53
CA GLN A 48 -9.02 22.93 -0.68
C GLN A 48 -10.18 22.72 0.30
N ASP A 49 -11.04 21.73 0.07
CA ASP A 49 -12.15 21.43 0.97
C ASP A 49 -11.65 20.72 2.24
N CYS A 50 -10.53 19.99 2.14
CA CYS A 50 -10.03 19.09 3.16
C CYS A 50 -9.18 19.78 4.24
N GLU A 51 -9.31 19.33 5.49
CA GLU A 51 -8.45 19.77 6.61
C GLU A 51 -6.96 19.53 6.32
N ALA A 52 -6.09 20.28 7.01
CA ALA A 52 -4.64 20.15 6.85
C ALA A 52 -4.17 18.70 7.09
N GLY A 53 -3.35 18.18 6.17
CA GLY A 53 -2.91 16.79 6.20
C GLY A 53 -3.88 15.82 5.50
N LEU A 54 -4.91 16.33 4.82
CA LEU A 54 -5.81 15.57 3.96
C LEU A 54 -5.78 16.12 2.52
N TYR A 55 -6.23 15.32 1.55
CA TYR A 55 -6.45 15.73 0.17
C TYR A 55 -7.70 15.05 -0.40
N CYS A 56 -8.25 15.60 -1.47
CA CYS A 56 -9.49 15.10 -2.05
C CYS A 56 -9.18 14.00 -3.07
N PHE A 57 -9.70 12.80 -2.83
CA PHE A 57 -9.40 11.62 -3.64
C PHE A 57 -10.67 10.86 -4.03
N SER A 58 -10.69 10.34 -5.25
CA SER A 58 -11.77 9.48 -5.74
C SER A 58 -11.26 8.06 -5.94
N CYS A 59 -11.99 7.07 -5.41
CA CYS A 59 -11.78 5.66 -5.70
C CYS A 59 -13.10 5.06 -6.19
N PRO A 60 -13.45 5.24 -7.48
CA PRO A 60 -14.73 4.78 -8.02
C PRO A 60 -15.05 3.29 -7.76
N PRO A 61 -14.07 2.36 -7.75
CA PRO A 61 -14.33 0.96 -7.40
C PRO A 61 -14.67 0.74 -5.92
N GLY A 62 -14.20 1.61 -5.02
CA GLY A 62 -14.36 1.47 -3.57
C GLY A 62 -15.55 2.25 -3.01
N PHE A 63 -15.78 3.47 -3.51
CA PHE A 63 -16.86 4.34 -3.08
C PHE A 63 -17.26 5.35 -4.17
N PRO A 64 -18.55 5.70 -4.28
CA PRO A 64 -18.98 6.77 -5.17
C PRO A 64 -18.52 8.13 -4.63
N GLY A 65 -18.04 8.99 -5.54
CA GLY A 65 -17.61 10.36 -5.24
C GLY A 65 -16.14 10.48 -4.84
N SER A 66 -15.75 11.71 -4.48
CA SER A 66 -14.44 12.02 -3.90
C SER A 66 -14.58 12.30 -2.41
N ARG A 67 -13.58 11.89 -1.63
CA ARG A 67 -13.55 12.06 -0.18
C ARG A 67 -12.19 12.56 0.28
N CYS A 68 -12.17 13.27 1.40
CA CYS A 68 -10.93 13.69 2.04
C CYS A 68 -10.23 12.46 2.63
N VAL A 69 -9.06 12.13 2.10
CA VAL A 69 -8.20 11.05 2.57
C VAL A 69 -6.88 11.61 3.09
N ARG A 70 -6.17 10.86 3.94
CA ARG A 70 -4.91 11.34 4.53
C ARG A 70 -3.85 11.58 3.47
N SER A 71 -3.28 12.79 3.46
CA SER A 71 -2.13 13.14 2.61
C SER A 71 -0.79 12.82 3.26
N THR A 72 -0.74 12.72 4.60
CA THR A 72 0.50 12.48 5.33
C THR A 72 0.47 11.16 6.06
N VAL A 73 1.51 10.34 5.87
CA VAL A 73 1.70 9.12 6.64
C VAL A 73 2.61 9.36 7.83
N THR A 74 2.23 8.80 8.96
CA THR A 74 3.09 8.77 10.14
C THR A 74 4.15 7.69 9.95
N ASN A 75 5.43 8.07 9.99
CA ASN A 75 6.51 7.10 10.07
C ASN A 75 6.32 6.28 11.37
N GLN A 76 6.08 4.98 11.18
CA GLN A 76 5.75 4.05 12.26
C GLN A 76 6.88 3.90 13.27
N PHE A 77 8.14 3.93 12.81
CA PHE A 77 9.31 3.82 13.67
C PHE A 77 9.39 4.99 14.65
N LYS A 78 9.02 6.21 14.22
CA LYS A 78 9.08 7.42 15.04
C LYS A 78 8.03 7.49 16.15
N LEU A 79 6.93 6.73 16.09
CA LEU A 79 5.81 6.83 17.03
C LEU A 79 6.21 6.58 18.50
N LEU A 80 7.28 5.82 18.71
CA LEU A 80 7.83 5.50 20.03
C LEU A 80 9.34 5.70 20.06
N ASN A 81 9.84 6.75 19.40
CA ASN A 81 11.26 7.08 19.33
C ASN A 81 12.16 5.89 18.91
N ASN A 82 11.68 5.05 17.97
CA ASN A 82 12.39 3.87 17.48
C ASN A 82 12.80 2.86 18.59
N SER A 83 12.15 2.89 19.76
CA SER A 83 12.58 2.17 20.96
C SER A 83 12.05 0.75 21.11
N LEU A 84 11.16 0.30 20.23
CA LEU A 84 10.64 -1.06 20.28
C LEU A 84 11.48 -2.02 19.42
N PRO A 85 11.44 -3.34 19.72
CA PRO A 85 11.86 -4.37 18.78
C PRO A 85 11.13 -4.24 17.44
N PHE A 86 11.82 -4.52 16.33
CA PHE A 86 11.25 -4.37 14.97
C PHE A 86 9.92 -5.12 14.78
N ASN A 87 9.80 -6.33 15.33
CA ASN A 87 8.58 -7.15 15.29
C ASN A 87 7.43 -6.65 16.16
N LYS A 88 7.55 -5.50 16.83
CA LYS A 88 6.44 -4.82 17.53
C LYS A 88 5.86 -3.65 16.76
N TYR A 89 6.39 -3.33 15.58
CA TYR A 89 5.83 -2.35 14.67
C TYR A 89 4.88 -3.00 13.67
N ALA A 90 3.86 -2.25 13.27
CA ALA A 90 2.99 -2.59 12.16
C ALA A 90 3.13 -1.52 11.07
N PHE A 91 3.30 -1.94 9.83
CA PHE A 91 3.45 -1.03 8.69
C PHE A 91 2.85 -1.64 7.42
N LEU A 92 2.51 -0.77 6.48
CA LEU A 92 1.91 -1.17 5.21
C LEU A 92 2.92 -1.93 4.35
N THR A 93 2.44 -2.99 3.70
CA THR A 93 3.18 -3.77 2.70
C THR A 93 2.37 -3.82 1.41
N THR A 94 3.00 -3.55 0.26
CA THR A 94 2.34 -3.61 -1.06
C THR A 94 2.66 -4.91 -1.78
N HIS A 95 1.62 -5.57 -2.28
CA HIS A 95 1.71 -6.81 -3.06
C HIS A 95 2.05 -6.48 -4.51
N ASN A 96 3.07 -7.13 -5.08
CA ASN A 96 3.57 -6.85 -6.43
C ASN A 96 3.81 -5.36 -6.63
N ALA A 97 4.63 -4.78 -5.75
CA ALA A 97 4.84 -3.34 -5.66
C ALA A 97 5.26 -2.68 -6.99
N TYR A 98 5.90 -3.46 -7.86
CA TYR A 98 6.40 -3.05 -9.17
C TYR A 98 5.33 -3.06 -10.27
N ALA A 99 4.17 -3.70 -10.05
CA ALA A 99 3.14 -3.88 -11.05
C ALA A 99 2.27 -2.61 -11.17
N ILE A 100 2.87 -1.52 -11.65
CA ILE A 100 2.28 -0.18 -11.62
C ILE A 100 1.43 0.07 -12.89
N ASP A 101 0.28 0.72 -12.75
CA ASP A 101 -0.52 1.15 -13.89
C ASP A 101 0.24 2.15 -14.77
N GLY A 102 0.17 1.96 -16.08
CA GLY A 102 0.96 2.76 -17.03
C GLY A 102 2.48 2.55 -16.97
N TYR A 103 2.99 1.52 -16.28
CA TYR A 103 4.44 1.27 -16.21
C TYR A 103 5.08 1.13 -17.61
N PRO A 104 6.19 1.85 -17.90
CA PRO A 104 6.83 1.84 -19.22
C PRO A 104 7.12 0.43 -19.75
N SER A 105 7.02 0.22 -21.07
CA SER A 105 7.37 -1.08 -21.67
C SER A 105 8.88 -1.19 -21.87
N HIS A 106 9.47 -2.28 -21.35
CA HIS A 106 10.88 -2.62 -21.55
C HIS A 106 11.11 -3.69 -22.63
N THR A 107 10.05 -4.32 -23.16
CA THR A 107 10.15 -5.49 -24.05
C THR A 107 9.75 -5.22 -25.50
N ARG A 108 9.19 -4.04 -25.80
CA ARG A 108 8.54 -3.67 -27.08
C ARG A 108 7.29 -4.51 -27.43
N VAL A 109 6.85 -5.38 -26.53
CA VAL A 109 5.62 -6.16 -26.65
C VAL A 109 4.57 -5.51 -25.74
N PRO A 110 3.31 -5.38 -26.18
CA PRO A 110 2.23 -4.93 -25.31
C PRO A 110 2.11 -5.81 -24.06
N ARG A 111 2.05 -5.18 -22.90
CA ARG A 111 1.86 -5.84 -21.61
C ARG A 111 0.41 -6.34 -21.50
N ILE A 112 0.24 -7.64 -21.24
CA ILE A 112 -1.05 -8.31 -21.05
C ILE A 112 -0.98 -9.08 -19.73
N THR A 113 -1.01 -8.33 -18.64
CA THR A 113 -1.07 -8.85 -17.27
C THR A 113 -1.70 -7.79 -16.37
N PHE A 114 -1.94 -8.14 -15.11
CA PHE A 114 -2.58 -7.26 -14.14
C PHE A 114 -1.57 -6.29 -13.51
N THR A 115 -2.07 -5.11 -13.16
CA THR A 115 -1.39 -4.13 -12.32
C THR A 115 -1.97 -4.20 -10.90
N ASN A 116 -1.15 -3.86 -9.91
CA ASN A 116 -1.50 -3.89 -8.49
C ASN A 116 -1.39 -2.51 -7.84
N GLN A 117 -0.61 -1.59 -8.43
CA GLN A 117 -0.30 -0.30 -7.85
C GLN A 117 -0.56 0.83 -8.85
N GLU A 118 -0.81 2.03 -8.36
CA GLU A 118 -0.88 3.28 -9.16
C GLU A 118 0.35 4.16 -8.90
N ASP A 119 0.97 4.02 -7.73
CA ASP A 119 2.11 4.80 -7.27
C ASP A 119 3.45 4.16 -7.66
N SER A 120 4.45 5.01 -7.95
CA SER A 120 5.85 4.58 -8.10
C SER A 120 6.39 3.93 -6.82
N ILE A 121 7.54 3.23 -6.90
CA ILE A 121 8.15 2.63 -5.70
C ILE A 121 8.55 3.72 -4.70
N MET A 122 9.14 4.81 -5.19
CA MET A 122 9.44 5.97 -4.36
C MET A 122 8.18 6.55 -3.69
N ASP A 123 7.08 6.71 -4.43
CA ASP A 123 5.84 7.26 -3.87
C ASP A 123 5.20 6.32 -2.87
N GLN A 124 5.17 5.00 -3.11
CA GLN A 124 4.75 4.01 -2.13
C GLN A 124 5.51 4.17 -0.80
N LEU A 125 6.85 4.29 -0.86
CA LEU A 125 7.70 4.48 0.32
C LEU A 125 7.46 5.84 1.01
N ASN A 126 7.30 6.93 0.24
CA ASN A 126 6.95 8.25 0.78
C ASN A 126 5.56 8.26 1.43
N ASN A 127 4.64 7.45 0.89
CA ASN A 127 3.30 7.20 1.41
C ASN A 127 3.31 6.14 2.54
N GLY A 128 4.47 5.87 3.15
CA GLY A 128 4.61 5.11 4.39
C GLY A 128 4.57 3.60 4.26
N VAL A 129 4.61 3.06 3.04
CA VAL A 129 4.92 1.64 2.81
C VAL A 129 6.31 1.35 3.35
N ARG A 130 6.47 0.26 4.12
CA ARG A 130 7.78 -0.21 4.60
C ARG A 130 8.01 -1.69 4.29
N GLY A 131 7.08 -2.33 3.56
CA GLY A 131 7.23 -3.65 2.99
C GLY A 131 6.91 -3.64 1.48
N LEU A 132 7.74 -4.26 0.66
CA LEU A 132 7.51 -4.40 -0.78
C LEU A 132 7.57 -5.90 -1.13
N MET A 133 6.51 -6.43 -1.73
CA MET A 133 6.55 -7.78 -2.32
C MET A 133 6.90 -7.71 -3.80
N LEU A 134 7.88 -8.49 -4.22
CA LEU A 134 8.41 -8.50 -5.59
C LEU A 134 8.46 -9.93 -6.12
N ASP A 135 7.92 -10.16 -7.31
CA ASP A 135 8.08 -11.43 -8.01
C ASP A 135 9.30 -11.34 -8.92
N THR A 136 10.30 -12.16 -8.66
CA THR A 136 11.61 -12.08 -9.34
C THR A 136 11.82 -13.28 -10.24
N TYR A 137 12.27 -13.05 -11.48
CA TYR A 137 12.45 -14.09 -12.49
C TYR A 137 13.78 -13.92 -13.21
N ASP A 138 14.38 -15.02 -13.65
CA ASP A 138 15.40 -14.97 -14.71
C ASP A 138 14.74 -14.61 -16.04
N PHE A 139 15.14 -13.50 -16.64
CA PHE A 139 14.63 -13.10 -17.95
C PHE A 139 15.66 -12.26 -18.70
N ARG A 140 15.83 -12.55 -20.00
CA ARG A 140 16.77 -11.82 -20.89
C ARG A 140 18.20 -11.67 -20.34
N GLY A 141 18.64 -12.61 -19.49
CA GLY A 141 19.99 -12.64 -18.91
C GLY A 141 20.14 -11.94 -17.57
N ASP A 142 19.09 -11.29 -17.06
CA ASP A 142 19.08 -10.53 -15.80
C ASP A 142 17.94 -10.98 -14.88
N VAL A 143 17.88 -10.40 -13.68
CA VAL A 143 16.72 -10.52 -12.77
C VAL A 143 15.67 -9.48 -13.15
N TRP A 144 14.46 -9.94 -13.44
CA TRP A 144 13.32 -9.11 -13.84
C TRP A 144 12.15 -9.26 -12.90
N LEU A 145 11.30 -8.23 -12.90
CA LEU A 145 10.02 -8.24 -12.20
C LEU A 145 8.89 -8.53 -13.19
N CYS A 146 8.13 -9.58 -12.95
CA CYS A 146 7.12 -10.07 -13.90
C CYS A 146 5.88 -10.57 -13.19
N HIS A 147 4.70 -10.07 -13.59
CA HIS A 147 3.44 -10.61 -13.09
C HIS A 147 3.02 -11.79 -13.96
N SER A 148 3.61 -12.96 -13.67
CA SER A 148 3.62 -14.11 -14.56
C SER A 148 3.20 -15.41 -13.85
N PHE A 149 3.30 -16.54 -14.54
CA PHE A 149 2.85 -17.84 -14.04
C PHE A 149 3.85 -18.95 -14.34
N LYS A 150 3.75 -20.05 -13.59
CA LYS A 150 4.57 -21.27 -13.74
C LYS A 150 6.08 -21.03 -13.61
N GLY A 151 6.50 -19.97 -12.93
CA GLY A 151 7.92 -19.64 -12.73
C GLY A 151 8.66 -19.23 -14.00
N HIS A 152 7.94 -18.71 -15.00
CA HIS A 152 8.53 -18.18 -16.23
C HIS A 152 8.07 -16.75 -16.49
N CYS A 153 9.00 -15.86 -16.81
CA CYS A 153 8.67 -14.52 -17.30
C CYS A 153 8.53 -14.52 -18.82
N HIS A 154 7.56 -13.76 -19.33
CA HIS A 154 7.30 -13.59 -20.75
C HIS A 154 7.31 -12.10 -21.12
N ASP A 155 7.58 -11.78 -22.39
CA ASP A 155 7.64 -10.38 -22.83
C ASP A 155 6.35 -9.59 -22.54
N TYR A 156 5.19 -10.26 -22.58
CA TYR A 156 3.88 -9.67 -22.30
C TYR A 156 3.52 -9.63 -20.81
N THR A 157 4.29 -10.28 -19.93
CA THR A 157 4.11 -10.22 -18.46
C THR A 157 5.21 -9.43 -17.73
N ALA A 158 6.30 -9.09 -18.42
CA ALA A 158 7.49 -8.46 -17.87
C ALA A 158 7.32 -6.95 -17.63
N PHE A 159 7.47 -6.48 -16.39
CA PHE A 159 7.49 -5.05 -16.02
C PHE A 159 8.79 -4.39 -16.41
N GLY A 160 9.86 -4.71 -15.70
CA GLY A 160 11.20 -4.19 -15.98
C GLY A 160 12.27 -4.99 -15.24
N PRO A 161 13.55 -4.68 -15.51
CA PRO A 161 14.66 -5.18 -14.72
C PRO A 161 14.50 -4.83 -13.24
N ALA A 162 14.79 -5.78 -12.34
CA ALA A 162 14.65 -5.56 -10.90
C ALA A 162 15.58 -4.46 -10.37
N ILE A 163 16.71 -4.22 -11.05
CA ILE A 163 17.68 -3.18 -10.69
C ILE A 163 17.06 -1.78 -10.64
N ASP A 164 16.06 -1.48 -11.48
CA ASP A 164 15.42 -0.16 -11.53
C ASP A 164 14.64 0.11 -10.23
N THR A 165 13.80 -0.85 -9.83
CA THR A 165 13.07 -0.82 -8.53
C THR A 165 14.03 -0.80 -7.34
N LEU A 166 15.09 -1.61 -7.36
CA LEU A 166 16.04 -1.65 -6.24
C LEU A 166 16.85 -0.35 -6.11
N LYS A 167 17.11 0.38 -7.20
CA LYS A 167 17.72 1.71 -7.14
C LYS A 167 16.80 2.76 -6.54
N GLU A 168 15.48 2.68 -6.76
CA GLU A 168 14.53 3.55 -6.05
C GLU A 168 14.56 3.29 -4.54
N VAL A 169 14.63 2.02 -4.12
CA VAL A 169 14.78 1.65 -2.70
C VAL A 169 16.10 2.17 -2.12
N GLU A 170 17.21 2.05 -2.86
CA GLU A 170 18.51 2.58 -2.43
C GLU A 170 18.46 4.10 -2.24
N ALA A 171 17.90 4.82 -3.21
CA ALA A 171 17.74 6.26 -3.16
C ALA A 171 16.90 6.69 -1.95
N PHE A 172 15.81 5.96 -1.67
CA PHE A 172 14.98 6.20 -0.49
C PHE A 172 15.76 5.99 0.80
N LEU A 173 16.44 4.86 0.97
CA LEU A 173 17.23 4.57 2.19
C LEU A 173 18.41 5.52 2.37
N SER A 174 18.99 6.02 1.28
CA SER A 174 20.03 7.05 1.30
C SER A 174 19.50 8.40 1.78
N ALA A 175 18.33 8.82 1.29
CA ALA A 175 17.69 10.07 1.68
C ALA A 175 17.09 10.02 3.11
N HIS A 176 16.75 8.82 3.61
CA HIS A 176 16.05 8.65 4.89
C HIS A 176 16.86 7.74 5.84
N PRO A 177 17.86 8.28 6.55
CA PRO A 177 18.81 7.47 7.33
C PRO A 177 18.20 6.75 8.54
N ALA A 178 17.00 7.15 8.99
CA ALA A 178 16.30 6.54 10.12
C ALA A 178 15.20 5.53 9.69
N GLU A 179 15.05 5.26 8.39
CA GLU A 179 14.03 4.35 7.86
C GLU A 179 14.61 2.97 7.62
N ILE A 180 13.74 1.96 7.74
CA ILE A 180 14.01 0.56 7.46
C ILE A 180 13.00 0.08 6.41
N VAL A 181 13.47 -0.64 5.39
CA VAL A 181 12.62 -1.23 4.34
C VAL A 181 12.73 -2.76 4.40
N THR A 182 11.60 -3.43 4.22
CA THR A 182 11.51 -4.87 4.07
C THR A 182 11.16 -5.23 2.63
N ILE A 183 11.88 -6.17 2.03
CA ILE A 183 11.56 -6.74 0.72
C ILE A 183 11.25 -8.23 0.90
N ILE A 184 10.14 -8.67 0.31
CA ILE A 184 9.72 -10.08 0.30
C ILE A 184 9.70 -10.54 -1.16
N LEU A 185 10.49 -11.55 -1.47
CA LEU A 185 10.69 -12.03 -2.83
C LEU A 185 9.89 -13.31 -3.07
N GLU A 186 8.91 -13.24 -3.96
CA GLU A 186 8.41 -14.44 -4.64
C GLU A 186 9.44 -14.81 -5.71
N ASP A 187 10.30 -15.77 -5.37
CA ASP A 187 11.57 -15.98 -6.03
C ASP A 187 11.54 -17.14 -7.03
N TYR A 188 11.66 -16.78 -8.31
CA TYR A 188 11.82 -17.70 -9.44
C TYR A 188 13.19 -17.60 -10.10
N VAL A 189 14.15 -16.91 -9.47
CA VAL A 189 15.53 -16.74 -9.97
C VAL A 189 16.34 -18.00 -9.68
N ARG A 190 16.78 -18.67 -10.74
CA ARG A 190 17.59 -19.89 -10.70
C ARG A 190 19.07 -19.63 -11.01
N ALA A 191 19.39 -18.52 -11.66
CA ALA A 191 20.77 -18.11 -11.89
C ALA A 191 21.52 -18.05 -10.54
N PRO A 192 22.65 -18.78 -10.38
CA PRO A 192 23.40 -18.77 -9.12
C PRO A 192 23.76 -17.33 -8.71
N ASN A 193 23.50 -16.92 -7.48
CA ASN A 193 23.77 -15.55 -6.99
C ASN A 193 23.10 -14.45 -7.83
N GLY A 194 22.04 -14.73 -8.59
CA GLY A 194 21.34 -13.73 -9.40
C GLY A 194 20.78 -12.59 -8.53
N LEU A 195 20.16 -12.96 -7.39
CA LEU A 195 19.64 -12.00 -6.42
C LEU A 195 20.77 -11.24 -5.73
N THR A 196 21.77 -11.94 -5.16
CA THR A 196 22.91 -11.27 -4.49
C THR A 196 23.59 -10.26 -5.42
N ARG A 197 23.76 -10.60 -6.70
CA ARG A 197 24.35 -9.68 -7.70
C ARG A 197 23.49 -8.44 -7.90
N VAL A 198 22.19 -8.58 -8.18
CA VAL A 198 21.34 -7.40 -8.44
C VAL A 198 21.22 -6.49 -7.21
N PHE A 199 21.20 -7.03 -5.99
CA PHE A 199 21.25 -6.22 -4.76
C PHE A 199 22.60 -5.52 -4.55
N THR A 200 23.71 -6.18 -4.91
CA THR A 200 25.05 -5.59 -4.88
C THR A 200 25.15 -4.44 -5.88
N ASP A 201 24.71 -4.65 -7.12
CA ASP A 201 24.73 -3.66 -8.20
C ASP A 201 23.80 -2.48 -7.92
N ALA A 202 22.70 -2.72 -7.19
CA ALA A 202 21.82 -1.66 -6.69
C ALA A 202 22.45 -0.83 -5.57
N GLY A 203 23.56 -1.27 -4.96
CA GLY A 203 24.19 -0.59 -3.83
C GLY A 203 23.49 -0.85 -2.49
N LEU A 204 22.63 -1.86 -2.40
CA LEU A 204 21.79 -2.12 -1.21
C LEU A 204 22.48 -2.94 -0.13
N MET A 205 23.58 -3.64 -0.45
CA MET A 205 24.27 -4.52 0.51
C MET A 205 24.81 -3.77 1.74
N LYS A 206 25.08 -2.46 1.65
CA LYS A 206 25.47 -1.62 2.79
C LYS A 206 24.37 -1.47 3.85
N TYR A 207 23.11 -1.73 3.49
CA TYR A 207 21.96 -1.66 4.39
C TYR A 207 21.51 -3.04 4.91
N TRP A 208 22.12 -4.11 4.43
CA TRP A 208 21.62 -5.47 4.61
C TRP A 208 21.58 -5.91 6.07
N PHE A 209 20.43 -6.40 6.53
CA PHE A 209 20.31 -7.05 7.84
C PHE A 209 20.74 -8.53 7.72
N PRO A 210 21.81 -8.97 8.40
CA PRO A 210 22.35 -10.32 8.23
C PRO A 210 21.47 -11.38 8.92
N VAL A 211 21.30 -12.55 8.26
CA VAL A 211 20.54 -13.70 8.78
C VAL A 211 21.05 -14.16 10.14
N THR A 212 22.36 -14.10 10.39
CA THR A 212 22.97 -14.49 11.67
C THR A 212 22.49 -13.67 12.87
N ASN A 213 21.91 -12.49 12.62
CA ASN A 213 21.38 -11.61 13.65
C ASN A 213 19.84 -11.65 13.71
N MET A 214 19.19 -12.47 12.88
CA MET A 214 17.73 -12.60 12.91
C MET A 214 17.33 -13.50 14.09
N PRO A 215 16.34 -13.10 14.90
CA PRO A 215 15.89 -13.90 16.02
C PRO A 215 15.16 -15.15 15.55
N GLU A 216 15.32 -16.23 16.32
CA GLU A 216 14.60 -17.48 16.12
C GLU A 216 13.47 -17.64 17.14
N ASN A 217 12.55 -18.57 16.89
CA ASN A 217 11.55 -19.02 17.87
C ASN A 217 10.69 -17.89 18.47
N GLY A 218 10.39 -16.86 17.67
CA GLY A 218 9.54 -15.73 18.06
C GLY A 218 10.16 -14.76 19.07
N GLN A 219 11.48 -14.82 19.28
CA GLN A 219 12.19 -13.83 20.09
C GLN A 219 12.08 -12.43 19.47
N ASP A 220 12.29 -11.42 20.32
CA ASP A 220 12.28 -10.04 19.88
C ASP A 220 13.43 -9.76 18.91
N TRP A 221 13.11 -9.03 17.84
CA TRP A 221 14.12 -8.50 16.93
C TRP A 221 14.93 -7.41 17.63
N PRO A 222 16.12 -7.03 17.10
CA PRO A 222 16.82 -5.87 17.61
C PRO A 222 15.92 -4.63 17.64
N LEU A 223 16.24 -3.71 18.55
CA LEU A 223 15.53 -2.44 18.61
C LEU A 223 15.74 -1.70 17.28
N VAL A 224 14.70 -1.01 16.81
CA VAL A 224 14.78 -0.24 15.56
C VAL A 224 15.90 0.81 15.63
N ASN A 225 16.09 1.43 16.79
CA ASN A 225 17.21 2.33 17.02
C ASN A 225 18.57 1.66 16.78
N ASP A 226 18.77 0.43 17.26
CA ASP A 226 20.02 -0.30 17.08
C ASP A 226 20.22 -0.71 15.62
N MET A 227 19.15 -1.14 14.95
CA MET A 227 19.19 -1.46 13.51
C MET A 227 19.61 -0.25 12.68
N VAL A 228 19.03 0.93 12.97
CA VAL A 228 19.39 2.19 12.31
C VAL A 228 20.84 2.58 12.60
N GLN A 229 21.28 2.52 13.85
CA GLN A 229 22.65 2.87 14.25
C GLN A 229 23.71 1.97 13.58
N ASN A 230 23.41 0.70 13.40
CA ASN A 230 24.27 -0.27 12.71
C ASN A 230 24.08 -0.26 11.18
N ASN A 231 23.25 0.64 10.65
CA ASN A 231 22.88 0.70 9.23
C ASN A 231 22.26 -0.60 8.68
N HIS A 232 21.71 -1.47 9.53
CA HIS A 232 20.95 -2.67 9.12
C HIS A 232 19.50 -2.30 8.81
N ARG A 233 19.31 -1.58 7.70
CA ARG A 233 18.06 -0.90 7.33
C ARG A 233 17.32 -1.55 6.15
N LEU A 234 17.79 -2.71 5.69
CA LEU A 234 17.15 -3.51 4.66
C LEU A 234 17.02 -4.96 5.12
N LEU A 235 15.78 -5.43 5.30
CA LEU A 235 15.50 -6.85 5.48
C LEU A 235 15.04 -7.44 4.17
N VAL A 236 15.59 -8.59 3.78
CA VAL A 236 15.18 -9.27 2.55
C VAL A 236 14.86 -10.72 2.85
N PHE A 237 13.67 -11.13 2.42
CA PHE A 237 13.17 -12.49 2.58
C PHE A 237 12.91 -13.11 1.20
N THR A 238 13.14 -14.41 1.06
CA THR A 238 12.86 -15.18 -0.16
C THR A 238 11.92 -16.35 0.13
N SER A 239 11.11 -16.71 -0.86
CA SER A 239 10.28 -17.91 -0.87
C SER A 239 11.09 -19.21 -1.10
N ILE A 240 12.39 -19.13 -1.41
CA ILE A 240 13.26 -20.30 -1.67
C ILE A 240 14.15 -20.65 -0.48
N GLN A 241 13.85 -21.76 0.18
CA GLN A 241 14.54 -22.20 1.40
C GLN A 241 16.06 -22.34 1.25
N SER A 242 16.56 -22.88 0.13
CA SER A 242 17.98 -23.14 -0.04
C SER A 242 18.84 -21.86 -0.09
N LYS A 243 18.24 -20.71 -0.41
CA LYS A 243 18.97 -19.44 -0.54
C LYS A 243 19.41 -18.82 0.78
N GLU A 244 18.82 -19.23 1.89
CA GLU A 244 19.33 -18.83 3.21
C GLU A 244 20.75 -19.37 3.43
N ALA A 245 20.95 -20.66 3.15
CA ALA A 245 22.26 -21.30 3.29
C ALA A 245 23.24 -20.91 2.17
N SER A 246 22.77 -20.77 0.92
CA SER A 246 23.67 -20.54 -0.22
C SER A 246 24.00 -19.06 -0.48
N GLU A 247 23.07 -18.15 -0.20
CA GLU A 247 23.18 -16.72 -0.55
C GLU A 247 23.02 -15.79 0.67
N GLY A 248 22.64 -16.31 1.84
CA GLY A 248 22.38 -15.50 3.03
C GLY A 248 21.10 -14.66 2.93
N ILE A 249 20.14 -15.08 2.11
CA ILE A 249 18.82 -14.43 1.97
C ILE A 249 17.82 -15.21 2.83
N ALA A 250 17.23 -14.55 3.82
CA ALA A 250 16.38 -15.20 4.82
C ALA A 250 15.19 -15.94 4.18
N TYR A 251 14.99 -17.20 4.54
CA TYR A 251 13.81 -17.94 4.11
C TYR A 251 12.60 -17.43 4.86
N GLN A 252 11.63 -16.86 4.14
CA GLN A 252 10.56 -16.08 4.75
C GLN A 252 9.80 -16.85 5.85
N TRP A 253 9.51 -18.13 5.62
CA TRP A 253 8.68 -18.94 6.51
C TRP A 253 9.36 -19.33 7.82
N ASN A 254 10.66 -19.06 7.98
CA ASN A 254 11.33 -19.15 9.28
C ASN A 254 10.99 -17.95 10.19
N TYR A 255 10.60 -16.81 9.61
CA TYR A 255 10.53 -15.52 10.31
C TYR A 255 9.17 -14.82 10.24
N MET A 256 8.31 -15.20 9.28
CA MET A 256 6.98 -14.62 9.12
C MET A 256 5.89 -15.68 8.93
N VAL A 257 4.67 -15.33 9.31
CA VAL A 257 3.47 -16.15 9.12
C VAL A 257 2.47 -15.37 8.30
N GLU A 258 1.96 -15.99 7.23
CA GLU A 258 0.86 -15.45 6.44
C GLU A 258 -0.47 -15.93 7.03
N ASN A 259 -1.23 -15.01 7.61
CA ASN A 259 -2.55 -15.33 8.13
C ASN A 259 -3.60 -15.27 7.02
N ARG A 260 -4.24 -16.41 6.74
CA ARG A 260 -5.36 -16.45 5.79
C ARG A 260 -6.58 -15.73 6.38
N CYS A 261 -6.98 -14.64 5.75
CA CYS A 261 -8.26 -13.99 6.06
C CYS A 261 -9.40 -14.85 5.50
N LYS A 262 -10.01 -15.70 6.33
CA LYS A 262 -11.23 -16.43 5.94
C LYS A 262 -12.38 -15.42 5.87
N LYS A 263 -12.94 -15.17 4.69
CA LYS A 263 -14.22 -14.46 4.57
C LYS A 263 -15.29 -15.29 5.27
N TYR A 264 -15.68 -14.88 6.47
CA TYR A 264 -16.91 -15.38 7.08
C TYR A 264 -18.06 -14.89 6.19
N LYS A 265 -18.74 -15.81 5.50
CA LYS A 265 -20.05 -15.51 4.94
C LYS A 265 -20.97 -15.24 6.12
N GLN A 266 -21.47 -14.01 6.26
CA GLN A 266 -22.67 -13.77 7.04
C GLN A 266 -23.78 -14.61 6.38
N SER A 267 -24.24 -15.63 7.11
CA SER A 267 -25.40 -16.46 6.79
C SER A 267 -26.69 -15.67 7.00
#